data_AF-A0A1C3WNZ6-F1
#
_entry.id   AF-A0A1C3WNZ6-F1
#
_cell.length_a   1.000
_cell.length_b   1.000
_cell.length_c   1.000
_cell.angle_alpha   90.00
_cell.angle_beta   90.00
_cell.angle_gamma   90.00
#
_symmetry.space_group_name_H-M   'P 1'
#
loop_
_entity.id
_entity.type
_entity.pdbx_description
1 polymer ?
#
loop_
_entity_poly.entity_id
_entity_poly.type
_entity_poly.pdbx_seq_one_letter_code
_entity_poly.pdbx_strand_id
1 'polypeptide(L)' 'MSTTVFVVPTEAGAKLSHPVSGILPDGGADWLADQFTFRLIRDGAIAKSEPAPAKASSTSAKTDNS' A
#
# COMPACT_ATOMS: atom_id res chain seq x y z
N MET A 1 14.82 2.67 10.84
CA MET A 1 14.27 2.04 9.63
C MET A 1 12.77 1.98 9.81
N SER A 2 11.98 2.59 8.92
CA SER A 2 10.52 2.55 8.99
C SER A 2 10.04 1.23 8.38
N THR A 3 9.29 0.44 9.15
CA THR A 3 8.73 -0.83 8.68
C THR A 3 7.48 -0.57 7.84
N THR A 4 7.31 -1.31 6.75
CA THR A 4 6.10 -1.28 5.91
C THR A 4 5.35 -2.61 5.97
N VAL A 5 4.06 -2.57 5.65
CA VAL A 5 3.19 -3.73 5.47
C VAL A 5 2.39 -3.57 4.19
N PHE A 6 2.26 -4.65 3.42
CA PHE A 6 1.39 -4.67 2.25
C PHE A 6 -0.06 -4.80 2.72
N VAL A 7 -0.90 -3.88 2.27
CA VAL A 7 -2.32 -3.82 2.64
C VAL A 7 -3.19 -3.72 1.41
N VAL A 8 -4.40 -4.27 1.49
CA VAL A 8 -5.43 -4.21 0.45
C VAL A 8 -6.71 -3.64 1.05
N PRO A 9 -7.52 -2.89 0.29
CA PRO A 9 -8.84 -2.48 0.77
C PRO A 9 -9.75 -3.71 0.91
N THR A 10 -10.59 -3.71 1.94
CA THR A 10 -11.58 -4.79 2.15
C THR A 10 -12.79 -4.64 1.23
N GLU A 11 -13.10 -3.42 0.83
CA GLU A 11 -14.18 -3.10 -0.12
C GLU A 11 -13.59 -2.58 -1.44
N ALA A 12 -14.06 -3.12 -2.56
CA ALA A 12 -13.63 -2.67 -3.89
C ALA A 12 -14.10 -1.22 -4.16
N GLY A 13 -13.19 -0.39 -4.67
CA GLY A 13 -13.46 1.03 -4.94
C GLY A 13 -13.34 1.93 -3.70
N ALA A 14 -12.87 1.42 -2.57
CA ALA A 14 -12.63 2.21 -1.36
C ALA A 14 -11.53 3.25 -1.61
N LYS A 15 -11.88 4.53 -1.45
CA LYS A 15 -10.94 5.66 -1.64
C LYS A 15 -10.17 5.96 -0.37
N LEU A 16 -9.27 5.05 0.00
CA LEU A 16 -8.45 5.19 1.21
C LEU A 16 -7.12 5.88 0.90
N SER A 17 -6.66 6.72 1.83
CA SER A 17 -5.36 7.38 1.74
C SER A 17 -4.68 7.43 3.09
N HIS A 18 -3.38 7.16 3.09
CA HIS A 18 -2.51 7.28 4.23
C HIS A 18 -1.83 8.65 4.22
N PRO A 19 -1.75 9.37 5.35
CA PRO A 19 -1.18 10.73 5.40
C PRO A 19 0.28 10.79 4.91
N VAL A 20 1.02 9.70 5.09
CA VAL A 20 2.41 9.53 4.63
C VAL A 20 2.55 8.65 3.37
N SER A 21 1.99 7.43 3.36
CA SER A 21 2.15 6.48 2.26
C SER A 21 1.29 6.75 1.02
N GLY A 22 0.34 7.68 1.07
CA GLY A 22 -0.48 8.06 -0.09
C GLY A 22 -1.70 7.16 -0.31
N ILE A 23 -2.20 7.13 -1.54
CA ILE A 23 -3.46 6.47 -1.92
C ILE A 23 -3.30 4.94 -1.89
N LEU A 24 -4.33 4.23 -1.40
CA LEU A 24 -4.45 2.78 -1.52
C LEU A 24 -5.24 2.43 -2.79
N PRO A 25 -4.61 1.85 -3.82
CA PRO A 25 -5.34 1.32 -4.97
C PRO A 25 -6.08 0.02 -4.59
N ASP A 26 -7.07 -0.37 -5.39
CA ASP A 26 -7.84 -1.61 -5.18
C ASP A 26 -6.96 -2.88 -5.15
N GLY A 27 -5.81 -2.85 -5.83
CA GLY A 27 -4.82 -3.93 -5.84
C GLY A 27 -3.88 -3.97 -4.64
N GLY A 28 -4.01 -3.02 -3.70
CA GLY A 28 -3.15 -2.89 -2.53
C GLY A 28 -1.86 -2.10 -2.74
N ALA A 29 -1.22 -1.73 -1.62
CA ALA A 29 0.03 -1.00 -1.60
C ALA A 29 0.81 -1.25 -0.30
N ASP A 30 2.11 -0.96 -0.32
CA ASP A 30 2.94 -0.92 0.86
C ASP A 30 2.70 0.36 1.65
N TRP A 31 2.16 0.22 2.86
CA TRP A 31 1.94 1.32 3.79
C TRP A 31 2.86 1.24 5.00
N LEU A 32 3.11 2.38 5.64
CA LEU A 32 3.86 2.40 6.90
C LEU A 32 3.12 1.58 7.95
N ALA A 33 3.88 0.75 8.67
CA ALA A 33 3.39 -0.05 9.78
C ALA A 33 3.23 0.81 11.05
N ASP A 34 2.39 1.84 10.97
CA ASP A 34 2.15 2.80 12.03
C ASP A 34 0.74 2.65 12.65
N GLN A 35 0.44 3.52 13.62
CA GLN A 35 -0.85 3.51 14.32
C GLN A 35 -2.03 3.80 13.39
N PHE A 36 -1.85 4.56 12.31
CA PHE A 36 -2.92 4.87 11.37
C PHE A 36 -3.28 3.63 10.56
N THR A 37 -2.29 2.95 9.98
CA THR A 37 -2.50 1.69 9.26
C THR A 37 -3.10 0.63 10.16
N PHE A 38 -2.59 0.46 11.39
CA PHE A 38 -3.16 -0.53 12.32
C PHE A 38 -4.57 -0.19 12.79
N ARG A 39 -4.93 1.10 12.91
CA ARG A 39 -6.31 1.50 13.19
C ARG A 39 -7.23 1.10 12.06
N LEU A 40 -6.88 1.38 10.81
CA LEU A 40 -7.70 1.00 9.66
C LEU A 40 -7.87 -0.51 9.51
N ILE A 41 -6.86 -1.29 9.87
CA ILE A 41 -6.97 -2.75 9.93
C ILE A 41 -7.95 -3.18 11.01
N ARG A 42 -7.86 -2.58 12.20
CA ARG A 42 -8.78 -2.87 13.32
C ARG A 42 -10.23 -2.47 12.99
N ASP A 43 -10.41 -1.37 12.27
CA ASP A 43 -11.71 -0.88 11.82
C ASP A 43 -12.26 -1.72 10.65
N GLY A 44 -11.44 -2.61 10.07
CA GLY A 44 -11.84 -3.48 8.96
C GLY A 44 -11.90 -2.78 7.60
N ALA A 45 -11.34 -1.57 7.46
CA ALA A 45 -11.29 -0.83 6.20
C ALA A 45 -10.23 -1.37 5.22
N ILE A 46 -9.16 -1.95 5.78
CA ILE A 46 -8.08 -2.58 5.01
C ILE A 46 -7.68 -3.90 5.67
N ALA A 47 -7.12 -4.82 4.90
CA ALA A 47 -6.55 -6.06 5.40
C ALA A 47 -5.05 -6.10 5.13
N LYS A 48 -4.28 -6.69 6.05
CA LYS A 48 -2.90 -7.08 5.76
C LYS A 48 -2.93 -8.24 4.78
N SER A 49 -2.17 -8.13 3.71
CA SER A 49 -1.93 -9.23 2.79
C SER A 49 -0.43 -9.47 2.72
N GLU A 50 -0.02 -10.73 2.61
CA GLU A 50 1.38 -11.00 2.28
C GLU A 50 1.62 -10.46 0.88
N PRO A 51 2.71 -9.70 0.65
CA PRO A 51 3.06 -9.33 -0.70
C PRO A 51 3.21 -10.63 -1.47
N ALA A 52 2.34 -10.87 -2.46
CA ALA A 52 2.61 -11.89 -3.47
C ALA A 52 4.05 -11.65 -3.91
N PRO A 53 4.93 -12.68 -3.90
CA PRO A 53 6.36 -12.50 -4.01
C PRO A 53 6.64 -11.56 -5.16
N ALA A 54 7.12 -10.35 -4.82
CA ALA A 54 7.23 -9.27 -5.77
C ALA A 54 8.09 -9.75 -6.92
N LYS A 55 7.50 -9.97 -8.10
CA LYS A 55 8.25 -9.78 -9.34
C LYS A 55 8.59 -8.30 -9.35
N ALA A 56 9.81 -8.02 -8.88
CA ALA A 56 10.42 -6.71 -8.80
C ALA A 56 9.98 -5.83 -9.97
N SER A 57 8.99 -4.98 -9.74
CA SER A 57 8.62 -3.93 -10.67
C SER A 57 9.12 -2.64 -10.06
N SER A 58 10.44 -2.51 -10.16
CA SER A 58 11.20 -1.30 -9.94
C SER A 58 10.47 -0.14 -10.63
N THR A 59 9.81 0.72 -9.87
CA THR A 59 9.30 1.99 -10.39
C THR A 59 10.28 3.08 -10.02
N SER A 60 11.10 3.49 -10.99
CA SER A 60 11.53 4.88 -11.23
C SER A 60 12.39 4.88 -12.51
N ALA A 61 11.80 5.16 -13.67
CA ALA A 61 11.67 6.49 -14.26
C ALA A 61 12.99 7.04 -14.85
N LYS A 62 12.99 7.21 -16.19
CA LYS A 62 13.46 8.37 -16.98
C LYS A 62 14.24 8.00 -18.26
N THR A 63 13.55 8.17 -19.38
CA THR A 63 13.96 8.74 -20.69
C THR A 63 15.45 8.77 -21.05
N ASP A 64 15.83 8.13 -22.17
CA ASP A 64 16.43 8.84 -23.32
C ASP A 64 16.35 7.97 -24.60
N ASN A 65 15.93 8.60 -25.69
CA ASN A 65 15.92 8.05 -27.03
C ASN A 65 16.95 8.86 -27.81
N SER A 66 18.07 8.24 -28.21
CA SER A 66 19.06 8.81 -29.13
C SER A 66 19.62 7.70 -30.01
#